data_AF-A0A1W6LLN1-F1
#
_entry.id   AF-A0A1W6LLN1-F1
#
_cell.length_a   1.000
_cell.length_b   1.000
_cell.length_c   1.000
_cell.angle_alpha   90.00
_cell.angle_beta   90.00
_cell.angle_gamma   90.00
#
_symmetry.space_group_name_H-M   'P 1'
#
loop_
_entity.id
_entity.type
_entity.pdbx_description
1 polymer ?
#
loop_
_entity_poly.entity_id
_entity_poly.type
_entity_poly.pdbx_seq_one_letter_code
_entity_poly.pdbx_strand_id
1 'polypeptide(L)' 'MRVKVNRYRVREIMADRDINTFTDLARMLGISKNQLSNILSDKFNPVKSNIQQLADFLGVSPSELIEQADEDE' A
#
# COMPACT_ATOMS: atom_id res chain seq x y z
N MET A 1 15.68 9.27 -6.48
CA MET A 1 14.93 8.00 -6.47
C MET A 1 13.81 8.10 -5.45
N ARG A 2 12.61 8.44 -5.90
CA ARG A 2 11.41 8.42 -5.08
C ARG A 2 10.74 7.06 -5.25
N VAL A 3 10.32 6.49 -4.14
CA VAL A 3 9.72 5.16 -4.09
C VAL A 3 8.28 5.37 -3.63
N LYS A 4 7.30 4.79 -4.31
CA LYS A 4 5.88 4.96 -3.97
C LYS A 4 5.18 3.61 -3.88
N VAL A 5 4.04 3.59 -3.20
CA VAL A 5 3.20 2.39 -3.11
C VAL A 5 2.38 2.26 -4.39
N ASN A 6 2.50 1.13 -5.07
CA ASN A 6 1.70 0.82 -6.24
C ASN A 6 0.24 0.52 -5.82
N ARG A 7 -0.64 1.53 -5.97
CA ARG A 7 -2.07 1.40 -5.65
C ARG A 7 -2.78 0.35 -6.49
N TYR A 8 -2.34 0.13 -7.73
CA TYR A 8 -2.95 -0.85 -8.62
C TYR A 8 -2.72 -2.26 -8.06
N ARG A 9 -1.47 -2.56 -7.67
CA ARG A 9 -1.12 -3.84 -7.07
C ARG A 9 -1.84 -4.09 -5.76
N VAL A 10 -1.97 -3.07 -4.90
CA VAL A 10 -2.77 -3.17 -3.67
C VAL A 10 -4.22 -3.52 -4.01
N ARG A 11 -4.81 -2.94 -5.07
CA ARG A 11 -6.17 -3.25 -5.50
C ARG A 11 -6.35 -4.65 -6.06
N GLU A 12 -5.36 -5.16 -6.81
CA GLU A 12 -5.38 -6.56 -7.27
C GLU A 12 -5.43 -7.52 -6.08
N ILE A 13 -4.52 -7.33 -5.11
CA ILE A 13 -4.47 -8.21 -3.93
C ILE A 13 -5.71 -8.06 -3.06
N MET A 14 -6.30 -6.86 -3.00
CA MET A 14 -7.60 -6.65 -2.36
C MET A 14 -8.71 -7.45 -3.04
N ALA A 15 -8.76 -7.46 -4.37
CA ALA A 15 -9.75 -8.22 -5.13
C ALA A 15 -9.60 -9.74 -4.91
N ASP A 16 -8.36 -10.24 -4.89
CA ASP A 16 -8.06 -11.65 -4.61
C ASP A 16 -8.49 -12.10 -3.20
N ARG A 17 -8.71 -11.14 -2.29
CA ARG A 17 -9.04 -11.35 -0.89
C ARG A 17 -10.45 -10.89 -0.51
N ASP A 18 -11.32 -10.65 -1.49
CA ASP A 18 -12.69 -10.14 -1.29
C ASP A 18 -12.77 -8.82 -0.50
N ILE A 19 -11.71 -8.01 -0.55
CA ILE A 19 -11.65 -6.70 0.11
C ILE A 19 -12.18 -5.63 -0.84
N ASN A 20 -13.45 -5.28 -0.66
CA ASN A 20 -14.14 -4.38 -1.58
C ASN A 20 -13.76 -2.90 -1.42
N THR A 21 -13.31 -2.48 -0.23
CA THR A 21 -13.02 -1.06 0.04
C THR A 21 -11.71 -0.85 0.79
N PHE A 22 -11.06 0.29 0.53
CA PHE A 22 -9.90 0.73 1.32
C PHE A 22 -10.26 1.00 2.78
N THR A 23 -11.53 1.29 3.09
CA THR A 23 -11.98 1.43 4.49
C THR A 23 -11.89 0.08 5.21
N ASP A 24 -12.29 -1.00 4.54
CA ASP A 24 -12.19 -2.34 5.10
C ASP A 24 -10.73 -2.76 5.24
N LEU A 25 -9.90 -2.47 4.23
CA LEU A 25 -8.45 -2.68 4.33
C LEU A 25 -7.85 -1.96 5.54
N ALA A 26 -8.19 -0.68 5.74
CA ALA A 26 -7.71 0.09 6.89
C ALA A 26 -8.15 -0.53 8.22
N ARG A 27 -9.41 -0.96 8.32
CA ARG A 27 -9.94 -1.63 9.52
C ARG A 27 -9.21 -2.95 9.81
N MET A 28 -8.96 -3.76 8.78
CA MET A 28 -8.26 -5.05 8.96
C MET A 28 -6.79 -4.87 9.32
N LEU A 29 -6.15 -3.80 8.84
CA LEU A 29 -4.80 -3.39 9.22
C LEU A 29 -4.74 -2.75 10.62
N GLY A 30 -5.88 -2.45 11.24
CA GLY A 30 -5.94 -1.75 12.54
C GLY A 30 -5.49 -0.28 12.46
N ILE A 31 -5.53 0.33 11.28
CA ILE A 31 -5.14 1.73 11.05
C ILE A 31 -6.34 2.59 10.66
N SER A 32 -6.20 3.90 10.79
CA SER A 32 -7.23 4.82 10.30
C SER A 32 -7.25 4.89 8.76
N LYS A 33 -8.42 5.17 8.18
CA LYS A 33 -8.55 5.46 6.73
C LYS A 33 -7.58 6.56 6.28
N ASN A 34 -7.34 7.57 7.12
CA ASN A 34 -6.43 8.66 6.80
C ASN A 34 -4.96 8.19 6.75
N GLN A 35 -4.56 7.30 7.67
CA GLN A 35 -3.25 6.66 7.63
C GLN A 35 -3.09 5.79 6.38
N LEU A 36 -4.09 5.01 5.99
CA LEU A 36 -4.04 4.24 4.75
C LEU A 36 -3.94 5.15 3.51
N SER A 37 -4.76 6.20 3.44
CA SER A 37 -4.68 7.19 2.36
C SER A 37 -3.30 7.84 2.25
N ASN A 38 -2.68 8.11 3.40
CA ASN A 38 -1.30 8.58 3.45
C ASN A 38 -0.35 7.51 2.93
N ILE A 39 -0.38 6.26 3.42
CA ILE A 39 0.49 5.18 2.94
C ILE A 39 0.41 5.00 1.42
N LEU A 40 -0.80 5.11 0.85
CA LEU A 40 -1.05 4.99 -0.58
C LEU A 40 -0.73 6.28 -1.36
N SER A 41 -0.39 7.40 -0.74
CA SER A 41 -0.15 8.67 -1.41
C SER A 41 1.23 8.70 -2.09
N ASP A 42 1.33 9.37 -3.25
CA ASP A 42 2.61 9.59 -3.94
C ASP A 42 3.60 10.44 -3.13
N LYS A 43 3.08 11.17 -2.13
CA LYS A 43 3.88 11.97 -1.19
C LYS A 43 4.40 11.16 0.00
N PHE A 44 3.95 9.92 0.16
CA PHE A 44 4.36 9.08 1.26
C PHE A 44 5.68 8.44 0.95
N ASN A 45 6.68 8.79 1.76
CA ASN A 45 7.95 8.11 1.72
C ASN A 45 7.74 6.72 2.35
N PRO A 46 7.89 5.62 1.61
CA PRO A 46 7.60 4.27 2.09
C PRO A 46 8.47 3.96 3.30
N VAL A 47 7.91 4.14 4.49
CA VAL A 47 8.56 3.74 5.72
C VAL A 47 8.57 2.22 5.74
N LYS A 48 9.76 1.63 5.84
CA LYS A 48 9.97 0.17 5.84
C LYS A 48 8.97 -0.56 6.74
N SER A 49 8.68 -0.03 7.92
CA SER A 49 7.70 -0.61 8.86
C SER A 49 6.27 -0.65 8.32
N ASN A 50 5.80 0.41 7.65
CA ASN A 50 4.40 0.49 7.19
C ASN A 50 4.19 -0.37 5.93
N ILE A 51 5.18 -0.37 5.02
CA ILE A 51 5.14 -1.26 3.86
C ILE A 51 5.22 -2.71 4.33
N GLN A 52 6.10 -3.04 5.29
CA GLN A 52 6.22 -4.39 5.79
C GLN A 52 4.91 -4.88 6.41
N GLN A 53 4.26 -4.07 7.25
CA GLN A 53 2.95 -4.43 7.81
C GLN A 53 1.88 -4.64 6.74
N LEU A 54 1.84 -3.78 5.72
CA LEU A 54 0.91 -3.92 4.60
C LEU A 54 1.21 -5.19 3.80
N ALA A 55 2.48 -5.48 3.53
CA ALA A 55 2.95 -6.65 2.80
C ALA A 55 2.67 -7.95 3.56
N ASP A 56 2.97 -7.99 4.87
CA ASP A 56 2.70 -9.12 5.75
C ASP A 56 1.21 -9.39 5.82
N PHE A 57 0.40 -8.33 5.98
CA PHE A 57 -1.05 -8.44 5.97
C PHE A 57 -1.53 -8.99 4.63
N LEU A 58 -1.06 -8.44 3.51
CA LEU A 58 -1.41 -8.84 2.15
C LEU A 58 -0.73 -10.14 1.69
N GLY A 59 0.13 -10.75 2.51
CA GLY A 59 0.84 -12.00 2.20
C GLY A 59 1.74 -11.92 0.98
N VAL A 60 2.27 -10.73 0.66
CA VAL A 60 3.15 -10.49 -0.49
C VAL A 60 4.48 -9.90 -0.01
N SER A 61 5.48 -9.81 -0.89
CA SER A 61 6.73 -9.15 -0.55
C SER A 61 6.57 -7.61 -0.57
N PRO A 62 7.21 -6.86 0.36
CA PRO A 62 7.23 -5.39 0.35
C PRO A 62 7.63 -4.77 -0.99
N SER A 63 8.54 -5.44 -1.72
CA SER A 63 9.02 -5.04 -3.04
C SER A 63 7.96 -5.13 -4.13
N GLU A 64 6.92 -5.97 -3.98
CA GLU A 64 5.81 -6.05 -4.93
C GLU A 64 4.84 -4.88 -4.78
N LEU A 65 4.74 -4.33 -3.58
CA LEU A 65 3.88 -3.19 -3.28
C LEU A 65 4.53 -1.85 -3.61
N ILE A 66 5.83 -1.87 -3.85
CA ILE A 66 6.64 -0.69 -4.11
C ILE A 66 6.91 -0.60 -5.61
N GLU A 67 6.67 0.57 -6.19
CA GLU A 67 7.14 0.90 -7.53
C GLU A 67 8.15 2.04 -7.48
N GLN A 68 9.10 2.01 -8.42
CA GLN A 68 9.95 3.16 -8.68
C GLN A 68 9.06 4.22 -9.33
N ALA A 69 8.90 5.36 -8.65
CA ALA A 69 8.40 6.53 -9.33
C ALA A 69 9.58 7.05 -10.16
N ASP A 70 9.61 6.67 -11.44
CA ASP A 70 10.38 7.44 -12.40
C ASP A 70 9.84 8.87 -12.30
N GLU A 71 10.74 9.82 -12.02
CA GLU A 71 10.41 11.23 -12.19
C GLU A 71 10.17 11.37 -13.69
N ASP A 72 8.89 11.39 -14.10
CA ASP A 72 8.53 11.85 -15.43
C ASP A 72 9.17 13.25 -15.58
N GLU A 73 10.11 13.32 -16.51
CA GLU A 73 10.97 14.45 -16.87
C GLU A 73 10.17 15.70 -17.28
#